data_AF-A0A8T6VRX5-F1
#
_entry.id   AF-A0A8T6VRX5-F1
#
_cell.length_a   1.000
_cell.length_b   1.000
_cell.length_c   1.000
_cell.angle_alpha   90.00
_cell.angle_beta   90.00
_cell.angle_gamma   90.00
#
_symmetry.space_group_name_H-M   'P 1'
#
loop_
_entity.id
_entity.type
_entity.pdbx_description
1 polymer ?
#
loop_
_entity_poly.entity_id
_entity_poly.type
_entity_poly.pdbx_seq_one_letter_code
_entity_poly.pdbx_strand_id
1 'polypeptide(L)'
;MMRFVIKMGSKPIVEEKKIQETIKRIPTDTFTILDFIGVFKEVYPQDWKRLVHRFGLFGSKRRYTVTTYLSNRLDTYSQKTGSILLPLTRFKNSKKDYRRTTEEEKEVFGSPWIAVYRKKGKKEEASRTTVDT
;
A
#
# COMPACT_ATOMS: atom_id res chain seq x y z
N MET A 1 -19.46 15.96 29.54
CA MET A 1 -18.49 16.27 28.47
C MET A 1 -18.83 15.46 27.23
N MET A 2 -19.47 16.08 26.23
CA MET A 2 -19.69 15.45 24.93
C MET A 2 -18.36 15.40 24.16
N ARG A 3 -17.84 14.18 23.93
CA ARG A 3 -16.76 13.95 22.98
C ARG A 3 -17.34 14.08 21.58
N PHE A 4 -17.01 15.15 20.88
CA PHE A 4 -17.29 15.28 19.45
C PHE A 4 -16.53 14.19 18.69
N VAL A 5 -17.24 13.11 18.32
CA VAL A 5 -16.74 12.13 17.35
C VAL A 5 -16.90 12.78 15.98
N ILE A 6 -15.81 13.34 15.47
CA ILE A 6 -15.76 13.85 14.10
C ILE A 6 -15.89 12.65 13.15
N LYS A 7 -17.12 12.39 12.66
CA LYS A 7 -17.38 11.44 11.56
C LYS A 7 -16.94 12.08 10.24
N MET A 8 -15.64 12.24 10.03
CA MET A 8 -15.09 12.57 8.72
C MET A 8 -14.72 11.27 8.01
N GLY A 9 -15.45 10.91 6.96
CA GLY A 9 -15.10 9.75 6.16
C GLY A 9 -15.88 9.67 4.87
N SER A 10 -15.49 10.47 3.87
CA SER A 10 -15.74 10.05 2.49
C SER A 10 -15.08 8.68 2.31
N LYS A 11 -15.82 7.70 1.75
CA LYS A 11 -15.28 6.34 1.53
C LYS A 11 -13.92 6.43 0.82
N PRO A 12 -12.91 5.68 1.26
CA PRO A 12 -11.61 5.69 0.59
C PRO A 12 -11.78 5.29 -0.87
N ILE A 13 -11.06 5.95 -1.79
CA ILE A 13 -11.11 5.63 -3.23
C ILE A 13 -10.65 4.18 -3.45
N VAL A 14 -9.67 3.74 -2.68
CA VAL A 14 -9.13 2.37 -2.73
C VAL A 14 -9.54 1.61 -1.47
N GLU A 15 -10.55 0.76 -1.63
CA GLU A 15 -11.04 -0.16 -0.61
C GLU A 15 -10.08 -1.35 -0.41
N GLU A 16 -10.15 -2.00 0.76
CA GLU A 16 -9.25 -3.10 1.11
C GLU A 16 -9.38 -4.30 0.18
N LYS A 17 -10.58 -4.59 -0.32
CA LYS A 17 -10.80 -5.65 -1.31
C LYS A 17 -9.95 -5.41 -2.57
N LYS A 18 -9.85 -4.15 -3.03
CA LYS A 18 -9.03 -3.78 -4.20
C LYS A 18 -7.54 -3.90 -3.92
N ILE A 19 -7.12 -3.55 -2.69
CA ILE A 19 -5.73 -3.74 -2.25
C ILE A 19 -5.38 -5.22 -2.30
N GLN A 20 -6.20 -6.07 -1.68
CA GLN A 20 -5.96 -7.52 -1.62
C GLN A 20 -5.96 -8.16 -3.00
N GLU A 21 -6.92 -7.80 -3.87
CA GLU A 21 -6.97 -8.31 -5.24
C GLU A 21 -5.72 -7.90 -6.05
N THR A 22 -5.28 -6.65 -5.91
CA THR A 22 -4.06 -6.16 -6.58
C THR A 22 -2.83 -6.93 -6.11
N ILE A 23 -2.66 -7.12 -4.80
CA ILE A 23 -1.53 -7.85 -4.22
C ILE A 23 -1.51 -9.30 -4.72
N LYS A 24 -2.67 -9.96 -4.79
CA LYS A 24 -2.78 -11.35 -5.28
C LYS A 24 -2.34 -11.52 -6.73
N ARG A 25 -2.46 -10.47 -7.56
CA ARG A 25 -2.08 -10.48 -8.98
C ARG A 25 -0.59 -10.18 -9.21
N ILE A 26 0.12 -9.63 -8.22
CA ILE A 26 1.58 -9.48 -8.30
C ILE A 26 2.19 -10.89 -8.24
N PRO A 27 3.07 -11.32 -9.16
CA PRO A 27 3.57 -12.70 -9.19
C PRO A 27 4.58 -13.01 -8.07
N THR A 28 5.34 -12.01 -7.62
CA THR A 28 6.39 -12.18 -6.61
C THR A 28 5.85 -12.10 -5.19
N ASP A 29 6.54 -12.74 -4.24
CA ASP A 29 6.20 -12.64 -2.81
C ASP A 29 6.64 -11.33 -2.17
N THR A 30 7.57 -10.63 -2.80
CA THR A 30 8.03 -9.30 -2.39
C THR A 30 7.79 -8.28 -3.50
N PHE A 31 7.40 -7.07 -3.13
CA PHE A 31 7.07 -6.02 -4.09
C PHE A 31 7.16 -4.63 -3.46
N THR A 32 7.23 -3.61 -4.31
CA THR A 32 7.23 -2.20 -3.91
C THR A 32 5.92 -1.51 -4.26
N ILE A 33 5.78 -0.25 -3.86
CA ILE A 33 4.64 0.56 -4.30
C ILE A 33 4.58 0.73 -5.83
N LEU A 34 5.72 0.71 -6.54
CA LEU A 34 5.73 0.88 -7.99
C LEU A 34 5.13 -0.35 -8.69
N ASP A 35 5.48 -1.55 -8.23
CA ASP A 35 4.89 -2.81 -8.71
C ASP A 35 3.37 -2.84 -8.47
N PHE A 36 2.96 -2.44 -7.25
CA PHE A 36 1.54 -2.32 -6.92
C PHE A 36 0.83 -1.33 -7.83
N ILE A 37 1.41 -0.16 -8.10
CA ILE A 37 0.84 0.83 -9.01
C ILE A 37 0.71 0.27 -10.43
N GLY A 38 1.70 -0.47 -10.91
CA GLY A 38 1.67 -1.13 -12.23
C GLY A 38 0.43 -2.00 -12.37
N VAL A 39 0.26 -2.96 -11.46
CA VAL A 39 -0.91 -3.86 -11.46
C VAL A 39 -2.21 -3.10 -11.19
N PHE A 40 -2.23 -2.15 -10.25
CA PHE A 40 -3.44 -1.40 -9.90
C PHE A 40 -4.01 -0.62 -11.09
N LYS A 41 -3.15 -0.02 -11.92
CA LYS A 41 -3.55 0.72 -13.13
C LYS A 41 -4.27 -0.16 -14.14
N GLU A 42 -3.79 -1.39 -14.31
CA GLU A 42 -4.35 -2.35 -15.26
C GLU A 42 -5.70 -2.89 -14.77
N VAL A 43 -5.79 -3.19 -13.47
CA VAL A 43 -6.99 -3.81 -12.87
C VAL A 43 -8.09 -2.78 -12.62
N TYR A 44 -7.74 -1.55 -12.21
CA TYR A 44 -8.70 -0.50 -11.87
C TYR A 44 -8.40 0.83 -12.57
N PRO A 45 -8.45 0.88 -13.92
CA PRO A 45 -8.08 2.08 -14.68
C PRO A 45 -8.94 3.30 -14.35
N GLN A 46 -10.22 3.11 -14.02
CA GLN A 46 -11.11 4.21 -13.65
C GLN A 46 -10.80 4.79 -12.26
N ASP A 47 -10.48 3.93 -11.28
CA ASP A 47 -10.04 4.42 -9.98
C ASP A 47 -8.67 5.08 -10.05
N TRP A 48 -7.79 4.56 -10.91
CA TRP A 48 -6.52 5.22 -11.21
C TRP A 48 -6.74 6.65 -11.73
N LYS A 49 -7.62 6.85 -12.72
CA LYS A 49 -7.97 8.19 -13.21
C LYS A 49 -8.49 9.10 -12.09
N ARG A 50 -9.37 8.60 -11.22
CA ARG A 50 -9.90 9.34 -10.06
C ARG A 50 -8.80 9.73 -9.07
N LEU A 51 -7.86 8.82 -8.80
CA LEU A 51 -6.70 9.07 -7.94
C LEU A 51 -5.80 10.15 -8.53
N VAL A 52 -5.45 10.04 -9.81
CA VAL A 52 -4.61 11.04 -10.50
C VAL A 52 -5.28 12.40 -10.51
N HIS A 53 -6.58 12.48 -10.79
CA HIS A 53 -7.33 13.73 -10.74
C HIS A 53 -7.31 14.36 -9.33
N ARG A 54 -7.45 13.54 -8.28
CA ARG A 54 -7.53 14.02 -6.89
C ARG A 54 -6.17 14.35 -6.27
N PHE A 55 -5.13 13.59 -6.57
CA PHE A 55 -3.83 13.69 -5.88
C PHE A 55 -2.68 14.13 -6.80
N GLY A 56 -2.80 13.89 -8.11
CA GLY A 56 -1.70 14.13 -9.04
C GLY A 56 -0.57 13.10 -8.92
N LEU A 57 0.32 13.11 -9.91
CA LEU A 57 1.51 12.28 -9.93
C LEU A 57 2.67 12.94 -9.18
N PHE A 58 3.74 12.18 -8.99
CA PHE A 58 5.03 12.74 -8.59
C PHE A 58 5.48 13.82 -9.58
N GLY A 59 6.17 14.86 -9.08
CA GLY A 59 6.53 16.05 -9.87
C GLY A 59 5.37 17.05 -10.10
N SER A 60 4.14 16.74 -9.68
CA SER A 60 3.05 17.73 -9.72
C SER A 60 3.23 18.82 -8.66
N LYS A 61 2.58 19.97 -8.84
CA LYS A 61 2.55 21.06 -7.84
C LYS A 61 1.88 20.66 -6.49
N ARG A 62 1.40 19.41 -6.36
CA ARG A 62 0.69 18.91 -5.17
C ARG A 62 1.65 18.18 -4.23
N ARG A 63 1.57 18.51 -2.94
CA ARG A 63 2.38 17.88 -1.87
C ARG A 63 2.01 16.42 -1.61
N TYR A 64 0.78 16.01 -1.91
CA TYR A 64 0.26 14.66 -1.63
C TYR A 64 -0.15 13.96 -2.93
N THR A 65 0.67 13.00 -3.36
CA THR A 65 0.56 12.33 -4.66
C THR A 65 -0.20 11.01 -4.55
N VAL A 66 -0.58 10.43 -5.71
CA VAL A 66 -1.17 9.09 -5.75
C VAL A 66 -0.26 8.04 -5.11
N THR A 67 1.06 8.14 -5.34
CA THR A 67 2.04 7.26 -4.73
C THR A 67 2.00 7.35 -3.21
N THR A 68 2.03 8.57 -2.65
CA THR A 68 1.93 8.76 -1.19
C THR A 68 0.61 8.22 -0.64
N TYR A 69 -0.50 8.44 -1.33
CA TYR A 69 -1.80 7.89 -0.96
C TYR A 69 -1.76 6.37 -0.88
N LEU A 70 -1.32 5.70 -1.95
CA LEU A 70 -1.30 4.24 -2.03
C LEU A 70 -0.29 3.61 -1.06
N SER A 71 0.89 4.21 -0.87
CA SER A 71 1.86 3.77 0.14
C SER A 71 1.24 3.79 1.54
N ASN A 72 0.49 4.84 1.89
CA ASN A 72 -0.20 4.92 3.18
C ASN A 72 -1.32 3.88 3.30
N ARG A 73 -2.04 3.59 2.22
CA ARG A 73 -3.05 2.52 2.19
C ARG A 73 -2.42 1.15 2.41
N LEU A 74 -1.28 0.87 1.77
CA LEU A 74 -0.53 -0.38 1.95
C LEU A 74 0.08 -0.50 3.35
N ASP A 75 0.69 0.56 3.90
CA ASP A 75 1.19 0.55 5.28
C ASP A 75 0.05 0.22 6.25
N THR A 76 -1.05 0.98 6.18
CA THR A 76 -2.23 0.76 7.02
C THR A 76 -2.78 -0.67 6.86
N TYR A 77 -2.87 -1.16 5.62
CA TYR A 77 -3.33 -2.52 5.35
C TYR A 77 -2.39 -3.59 5.93
N SER A 78 -1.07 -3.40 5.85
CA SER A 78 -0.08 -4.37 6.37
C SER A 78 -0.17 -4.59 7.88
N GLN A 79 -0.61 -3.57 8.63
CA GLN A 79 -0.75 -3.66 10.09
C GLN A 79 -2.01 -4.39 10.55
N LYS A 80 -2.93 -4.72 9.64
CA LYS A 80 -4.20 -5.37 9.99
C LYS A 80 -4.01 -6.87 10.24
N THR A 81 -4.75 -7.40 11.20
CA THR A 81 -4.76 -8.84 11.54
C THR A 81 -5.11 -9.72 10.33
N GLY A 82 -6.10 -9.31 9.53
CA GLY A 82 -6.52 -9.97 8.28
C GLY A 82 -5.73 -9.58 7.03
N SER A 83 -4.60 -8.87 7.18
CA SER A 83 -3.73 -8.57 6.04
C SER A 83 -3.06 -9.82 5.49
N ILE A 84 -2.97 -9.92 4.17
CA ILE A 84 -2.13 -10.94 3.50
C ILE A 84 -0.65 -10.52 3.41
N LEU A 85 -0.29 -9.37 3.99
CA LEU A 85 1.09 -8.89 4.07
C LEU A 85 1.65 -9.09 5.47
N LEU A 86 2.97 -9.28 5.55
CA LEU A 86 3.70 -9.10 6.80
C LEU A 86 3.64 -7.61 7.20
N PRO A 87 3.49 -7.29 8.51
CA PRO A 87 3.48 -5.91 8.97
C PRO A 87 4.76 -5.17 8.58
N LEU A 88 4.61 -4.03 7.92
CA LEU A 88 5.74 -3.19 7.53
C LEU A 88 6.34 -2.52 8.76
N THR A 89 7.65 -2.61 8.96
CA THR A 89 8.31 -1.78 9.98
C THR A 89 8.46 -0.37 9.42
N ARG A 90 8.00 0.66 10.15
CA ARG A 90 8.14 2.05 9.69
C ARG A 90 9.60 2.47 9.61
N PHE A 91 9.95 3.26 8.59
CA PHE A 91 11.32 3.70 8.31
C PHE A 91 12.01 4.36 9.52
N LYS A 92 11.27 5.16 10.30
CA LYS A 92 11.76 5.80 11.53
C LYS A 92 12.28 4.80 12.56
N ASN A 93 11.71 3.59 12.58
CA ASN A 93 12.03 2.55 13.55
C ASN A 93 13.12 1.61 13.01
N SER A 94 13.10 1.30 11.72
CA SER A 94 14.12 0.47 11.08
C SER A 94 14.06 0.58 9.56
N LYS A 95 15.21 0.40 8.90
CA LYS A 95 15.32 0.32 7.43
C LYS A 95 15.20 -1.11 6.88
N LYS A 96 15.00 -2.12 7.72
CA LYS A 96 15.01 -3.55 7.31
C LYS A 96 13.99 -3.91 6.22
N ASP A 97 12.89 -3.16 6.14
CA ASP A 97 11.82 -3.36 5.15
C ASP A 97 11.87 -2.32 4.03
N TYR A 98 13.03 -1.68 3.84
CA TYR A 98 13.26 -0.70 2.78
C TYR A 98 14.54 -1.04 2.04
N ARG A 99 14.58 -0.68 0.76
CA ARG A 99 15.80 -0.70 -0.04
C ARG A 99 16.05 0.66 -0.67
N ARG A 100 17.27 0.87 -1.16
CA ARG A 100 17.57 1.99 -2.04
C ARG A 100 16.80 1.82 -3.35
N THR A 101 16.30 2.93 -3.87
CA THR A 101 15.75 3.00 -5.23
C THR A 101 16.88 2.96 -6.25
N THR A 102 16.61 2.48 -7.45
CA THR A 102 17.45 2.78 -8.62
C THR A 102 17.28 4.25 -9.03
N GLU A 103 18.10 4.74 -9.96
CA GLU A 103 17.92 6.12 -10.45
C GLU A 103 16.61 6.27 -11.23
N GLU A 104 16.21 5.28 -12.03
CA GLU A 104 14.93 5.29 -12.76
C GLU A 104 13.74 5.30 -11.80
N GLU A 105 13.81 4.49 -10.74
CA GLU A 105 12.77 4.50 -9.70
C GLU A 105 12.72 5.84 -8.98
N LYS A 106 13.87 6.46 -8.71
CA LYS A 106 13.95 7.76 -8.02
C LYS A 106 13.38 8.89 -8.87
N GLU A 107 13.51 8.86 -10.19
CA GLU A 107 12.86 9.82 -11.09
C GLU A 107 11.33 9.76 -11.01
N VAL A 108 10.76 8.57 -10.80
CA VAL A 108 9.31 8.35 -10.74
C VAL A 108 8.76 8.48 -9.32
N PHE A 109 9.51 8.00 -8.33
CA PHE A 109 9.11 7.89 -6.93
C PHE A 109 9.54 9.08 -6.07
N GLY A 110 10.67 9.70 -6.40
CA GLY A 110 11.19 10.91 -5.76
C GLY A 110 11.95 10.71 -4.45
N SER A 111 11.99 9.51 -3.90
CA SER A 111 12.67 9.20 -2.64
C SER A 111 13.79 8.19 -2.85
N PRO A 112 14.93 8.34 -2.17
CA PRO A 112 16.06 7.42 -2.29
C PRO A 112 15.86 6.08 -1.54
N TRP A 113 14.74 5.92 -0.84
CA TRP A 113 14.35 4.72 -0.11
C TRP A 113 12.91 4.36 -0.40
N ILE A 114 12.67 3.09 -0.78
CA ILE A 114 11.36 2.55 -1.09
C ILE A 114 11.03 1.36 -0.19
N ALA A 115 9.78 1.27 0.27
CA ALA A 115 9.31 0.16 1.09
C ALA A 115 9.20 -1.12 0.26
N VAL A 116 9.61 -2.24 0.85
CA VAL A 116 9.49 -3.59 0.30
C VAL A 116 8.46 -4.34 1.12
N TYR A 117 7.28 -4.52 0.54
CA TYR A 117 6.20 -5.31 1.11
C TYR A 117 6.45 -6.79 0.85
N ARG A 118 6.03 -7.64 1.79
CA ARG A 118 6.17 -9.09 1.70
C ARG A 118 4.82 -9.74 1.97
N LYS A 119 4.43 -10.69 1.13
CA LYS A 119 3.25 -11.51 1.34
C LYS A 119 3.50 -12.51 2.46
N LYS A 120 2.45 -12.85 3.20
CA LYS A 120 2.48 -14.00 4.11
C LYS A 120 2.56 -15.28 3.28
N GLY A 121 3.42 -16.20 3.68
CA GLY A 121 3.49 -17.51 3.04
C GLY A 121 2.23 -18.34 3.34
N LYS A 122 1.88 -19.29 2.47
CA LYS A 122 0.71 -20.19 2.64
C LYS A 122 0.66 -20.92 3.99
N LYS A 123 1.81 -21.08 4.68
CA LYS A 123 1.89 -21.74 6.00
C LYS A 123 1.38 -20.89 7.16
N GLU A 124 1.49 -19.56 7.11
CA GLU A 124 1.06 -18.68 8.22
C GLU A 124 -0.47 -18.53 8.31
N GLU A 125 -1.19 -18.86 7.23
CA GLU A 125 -2.65 -18.79 7.18
C GLU A 125 -3.28 -20.06 7.80
N ALA A 126 -2.61 -21.21 7.70
CA ALA A 126 -3.07 -22.47 8.28
C ALA A 126 -2.92 -22.54 9.81
N SER A 127 -1.91 -21.87 10.39
CA SER A 127 -1.70 -21.83 11.85
C SER A 127 -2.71 -20.96 12.61
N ARG A 128 -3.60 -20.23 11.91
CA ARG A 128 -4.69 -19.45 12.53
C ARG A 128 -6.04 -20.13 12.49
N THR A 129 -6.23 -21.17 11.67
CA THR A 129 -7.51 -21.89 11.55
C THR A 129 -7.67 -22.97 12.62
N THR A 130 -6.62 -23.31 13.37
CA THR A 130 -6.62 -24.42 14.34
C THR A 130 -6.87 -24.01 15.80
N VAL A 131 -7.32 -22.78 16.07
CA VAL A 131 -7.53 -22.28 17.45
C VAL A 131 -9.00 -22.11 17.83
N ASP A 132 -9.94 -22.38 16.93
CA ASP A 132 -11.37 -22.38 17.22
C ASP A 132 -11.96 -23.77 16.92
N THR A 133 -11.73 -24.75 17.80
CA THR A 133 -12.62 -25.92 17.99
C THR A 133 -12.48 -26.46 19.41
#